data_AF-A0A914P318-F1
#
_entry.id   AF-A0A914P318-F1
#
_cell.length_a   1.000
_cell.length_b   1.000
_cell.length_c   1.000
_cell.angle_alpha   90.00
_cell.angle_beta   90.00
_cell.angle_gamma   90.00
#
_symmetry.space_group_name_H-M   'P 1'
#
loop_
_entity.id
_entity.type
_entity.pdbx_description
1 polymer ?
#
loop_
_entity_poly.entity_id
_entity_poly.type
_entity_poly.pdbx_seq_one_letter_code
_entity_poly.pdbx_strand_id
1 'polypeptide(L)'
;MGILRLLRVIRNESGSTCLIHCSAGVGRTDTVMAIDLALRAFLEGKDVNILEIIKEIRSYRASAVQTEGQYVFIHQCLIEYVKVKKLARTEALEFATQYANYRKAAEAKAAEKKDAPEVPNPQAAPPLAAPKPPETK
;
A
#
# COMPACT_ATOMS: atom_id res chain seq x y z
N MET A 1 -5.01 -2.29 -15.95
CA MET A 1 -5.38 -1.62 -14.67
C MET A 1 -6.89 -1.55 -14.50
N GLY A 2 -7.52 -2.58 -13.91
CA GLY A 2 -8.98 -2.60 -13.69
C GLY A 2 -9.48 -1.58 -12.66
N ILE A 3 -8.64 -1.21 -11.68
CA ILE A 3 -9.04 -0.35 -10.56
C ILE A 3 -9.40 1.08 -11.00
N LEU A 4 -8.65 1.68 -11.93
CA LEU A 4 -8.94 3.04 -12.44
C LEU A 4 -10.27 3.07 -13.21
N ARG A 5 -10.62 1.98 -13.90
CA ARG A 5 -11.91 1.83 -14.59
C ARG A 5 -13.05 1.70 -13.57
N LEU A 6 -12.85 0.91 -12.51
CA LEU A 6 -13.83 0.76 -11.43
C LEU A 6 -14.10 2.11 -10.75
N LEU A 7 -13.07 2.85 -10.35
CA LEU A 7 -13.21 4.16 -9.71
C LEU A 7 -13.95 5.17 -10.60
N ARG A 8 -13.73 5.12 -11.91
CA ARG A 8 -14.48 5.96 -12.86
C ARG A 8 -15.97 5.64 -12.88
N VAL A 9 -16.34 4.35 -12.85
CA VAL A 9 -17.75 3.92 -12.83
C VAL A 9 -18.41 4.39 -11.54
N ILE A 10 -17.79 4.14 -10.39
CA ILE A 10 -18.31 4.54 -9.08
C ILE A 10 -18.53 6.06 -9.00
N ARG A 11 -17.60 6.86 -9.53
CA ARG A 11 -17.73 8.33 -9.54
C ARG A 11 -18.84 8.86 -10.45
N ASN A 12 -19.23 8.11 -11.46
CA ASN A 12 -20.32 8.51 -12.37
C ASN A 12 -21.70 8.23 -11.77
N GLU A 13 -21.80 7.39 -10.74
CA GLU A 13 -23.02 7.17 -9.99
C GLU A 13 -23.17 8.24 -8.90
N SER A 14 -23.93 9.30 -9.21
CA SER A 14 -24.21 10.38 -8.27
C SER A 14 -25.23 9.96 -7.22
N GLY A 15 -24.93 10.18 -5.94
CA GLY A 15 -25.91 10.14 -4.84
C GLY A 15 -25.83 8.94 -3.89
N SER A 16 -24.89 8.02 -4.07
CA SER A 16 -24.73 6.85 -3.18
C SER A 16 -23.35 6.76 -2.54
N THR A 17 -23.32 6.46 -1.25
CA THR A 17 -22.09 6.11 -0.52
C THR A 17 -21.59 4.73 -0.97
N CYS A 18 -20.34 4.64 -1.41
CA CYS A 18 -19.71 3.38 -1.77
C CYS A 18 -19.11 2.70 -0.53
N LEU A 19 -19.46 1.43 -0.29
CA LEU A 19 -18.81 0.59 0.71
C LEU A 19 -17.62 -0.14 0.08
N ILE A 20 -16.43 0.07 0.65
CA ILE A 20 -15.21 -0.63 0.24
C ILE A 20 -14.71 -1.43 1.45
N HIS A 21 -14.50 -2.73 1.27
CA HIS A 21 -13.93 -3.57 2.32
C HIS A 21 -12.91 -4.56 1.76
N CYS A 22 -12.09 -5.11 2.66
CA CYS A 22 -11.24 -6.25 2.37
C CYS A 22 -11.41 -7.29 3.48
N SER A 23 -10.35 -7.74 4.14
CA SER A 23 -10.48 -8.60 5.33
C SER A 23 -10.57 -7.75 6.60
N ALA A 24 -9.47 -7.07 6.97
CA ALA A 24 -9.45 -6.18 8.13
C ALA A 24 -9.94 -4.74 7.84
N GLY A 25 -10.25 -4.42 6.58
CA GLY A 25 -10.81 -3.12 6.20
C GLY A 25 -9.82 -1.94 6.19
N VAL A 26 -8.51 -2.17 6.34
CA VAL A 26 -7.50 -1.09 6.51
C VAL A 26 -6.39 -1.05 5.44
N GLY A 27 -5.99 -2.21 4.89
CA GLY A 27 -4.89 -2.26 3.91
C GLY A 27 -5.36 -1.91 2.50
N ARG A 28 -5.93 -2.91 1.80
CA ARG A 28 -6.42 -2.77 0.42
C ARG A 28 -7.57 -1.76 0.31
N THR A 29 -8.45 -1.73 1.32
CA THR A 29 -9.57 -0.78 1.39
C THR A 29 -9.08 0.65 1.28
N ASP A 30 -8.18 1.04 2.18
CA ASP A 30 -7.73 2.43 2.25
C ASP A 30 -6.72 2.76 1.14
N THR A 31 -6.06 1.74 0.55
CA THR A 31 -5.28 1.91 -0.69
C THR A 31 -6.18 2.38 -1.85
N VAL A 32 -7.35 1.76 -2.02
CA VAL A 32 -8.32 2.17 -3.06
C VAL A 32 -8.88 3.57 -2.76
N MET A 33 -9.21 3.84 -1.49
CA MET A 33 -9.68 5.17 -1.06
C MET A 33 -8.63 6.26 -1.32
N ALA A 34 -7.36 6.00 -1.00
CA ALA A 34 -6.26 6.95 -1.24
C ALA A 34 -6.06 7.25 -2.73
N ILE A 35 -6.18 6.23 -3.60
CA ILE A 35 -6.14 6.44 -5.06
C ILE A 35 -7.27 7.36 -5.51
N ASP A 36 -8.49 7.14 -5.01
CA ASP A 36 -9.65 7.96 -5.37
C ASP A 36 -9.50 9.42 -4.90
N LEU A 37 -9.08 9.64 -3.65
CA LEU A 37 -8.82 10.98 -3.12
C LEU A 37 -7.72 11.70 -3.90
N ALA A 38 -6.63 11.00 -4.21
CA ALA A 38 -5.53 11.56 -5.00
C ALA A 38 -5.96 11.90 -6.43
N LEU A 39 -6.76 11.04 -7.08
CA LEU A 39 -7.30 11.32 -8.41
C LEU A 39 -8.28 12.49 -8.40
N ARG A 40 -9.10 12.64 -7.36
CA ARG A 40 -10.01 13.79 -7.21
C ARG A 40 -9.22 15.08 -7.07
N ALA A 41 -8.25 15.13 -6.14
CA ALA A 41 -7.38 16.28 -5.97
C ALA A 41 -6.66 16.65 -7.28
N PHE A 42 -6.11 15.65 -7.98
CA PHE A 42 -5.47 15.85 -9.28
C PHE A 42 -6.42 16.45 -10.33
N LEU A 43 -7.63 15.90 -10.45
CA LEU A 43 -8.62 16.35 -11.44
C LEU A 43 -9.22 17.72 -11.12
N GLU A 44 -9.21 18.12 -9.85
CA GLU A 44 -9.56 19.46 -9.39
C GLU A 44 -8.42 20.47 -9.56
N GLY A 45 -7.26 20.04 -10.07
CA GLY A 45 -6.08 20.89 -10.27
C GLY A 45 -5.35 21.25 -8.97
N LYS A 46 -5.57 20.48 -7.89
CA LYS A 46 -4.88 20.65 -6.61
C LYS A 46 -3.56 19.87 -6.60
N ASP A 47 -2.61 20.35 -5.81
CA ASP A 47 -1.38 19.60 -5.54
C ASP A 47 -1.69 18.30 -4.82
N VAL A 48 -1.12 17.20 -5.32
CA VAL A 48 -1.36 15.86 -4.78
C VAL A 48 -0.21 15.49 -3.85
N ASN A 49 -0.50 15.42 -2.56
CA ASN A 49 0.43 14.91 -1.55
C ASN A 49 -0.11 13.62 -0.94
N ILE A 50 0.44 12.47 -1.35
CA ILE A 50 0.01 11.15 -0.91
C ILE A 50 0.24 10.92 0.59
N LEU A 51 1.31 11.50 1.15
CA LEU A 51 1.60 11.38 2.57
C LEU A 51 0.50 12.07 3.40
N GLU A 52 0.11 13.29 3.01
CA GLU A 52 -0.96 14.03 3.70
C GLU A 52 -2.32 13.34 3.54
N ILE A 53 -2.64 12.85 2.34
CA ILE A 53 -3.87 12.06 2.12
C ILE A 53 -3.91 10.85 3.06
N ILE A 54 -2.81 10.12 3.23
CA ILE A 54 -2.77 8.96 4.12
C ILE A 54 -2.86 9.36 5.59
N LYS A 55 -2.21 10.46 6.00
CA LYS A 55 -2.37 11.01 7.35
C LYS A 55 -3.83 11.37 7.64
N GLU A 56 -4.51 11.99 6.69
CA GLU A 56 -5.93 12.31 6.78
C GLU A 56 -6.77 11.04 6.91
N ILE A 57 -6.57 10.04 6.04
CA ILE A 57 -7.30 8.76 6.16
C ILE A 57 -7.04 8.11 7.54
N ARG A 58 -5.80 8.16 8.03
CA ARG A 58 -5.42 7.62 9.35
C ARG A 58 -6.08 8.34 10.52
N SER A 59 -6.49 9.60 10.35
CA SER A 59 -7.27 10.32 11.35
C SER A 59 -8.69 9.76 11.52
N TYR A 60 -9.26 9.18 10.45
CA TYR A 60 -10.57 8.54 10.46
C TYR A 60 -10.51 7.02 10.73
N ARG A 61 -9.44 6.35 10.28
CA ARG A 61 -9.25 4.91 10.40
C ARG A 61 -7.77 4.55 10.63
N ALA A 62 -7.47 4.11 11.84
CA ALA A 62 -6.12 3.72 12.21
C ALA A 62 -5.54 2.61 11.31
N SER A 63 -4.23 2.64 11.08
CA SER A 63 -3.49 1.65 10.28
C SER A 63 -3.86 1.59 8.79
N ALA A 64 -4.50 2.63 8.25
CA ALA A 64 -4.73 2.77 6.82
C ALA A 64 -3.42 2.68 6.03
N VAL A 65 -3.42 1.89 4.95
CA VAL A 65 -2.24 1.57 4.11
C VAL A 65 -1.12 0.96 4.96
N GLN A 66 -1.10 -0.37 5.04
CA GLN A 66 -0.29 -1.14 6.00
C GLN A 66 1.12 -1.47 5.52
N THR A 67 1.35 -1.48 4.20
CA THR A 67 2.62 -1.93 3.62
C THR A 67 3.19 -0.89 2.69
N GLU A 68 4.51 -0.85 2.57
CA GLU A 68 5.20 0.01 1.60
C GLU A 68 4.73 -0.28 0.16
N GLY A 69 4.51 -1.55 -0.19
CA GLY A 69 4.01 -1.92 -1.51
C GLY A 69 2.65 -1.28 -1.84
N GLN A 70 1.74 -1.16 -0.86
CA GLN A 70 0.48 -0.45 -1.04
C GLN A 70 0.68 1.05 -1.22
N TYR A 71 1.56 1.67 -0.41
CA TYR A 71 1.91 3.07 -0.55
C TYR A 71 2.41 3.40 -1.96
N VAL A 72 3.34 2.59 -2.47
CA VAL A 72 3.85 2.80 -3.81
C VAL A 72 2.81 2.47 -4.89
N PHE A 73 1.98 1.46 -4.68
CA PHE A 73 0.93 1.15 -5.64
C PHE A 73 -0.01 2.33 -5.89
N ILE A 74 -0.25 3.19 -4.88
CA ILE A 74 -1.00 4.43 -5.05
C ILE A 74 -0.31 5.35 -6.05
N HIS A 75 0.99 5.62 -5.86
CA HIS A 75 1.79 6.44 -6.79
C HIS A 75 1.79 5.87 -8.21
N GLN A 76 1.96 4.55 -8.36
CA GLN A 76 1.93 3.89 -9.66
C GLN A 76 0.59 4.10 -10.38
N CYS A 77 -0.52 4.01 -9.66
CA CYS A 77 -1.85 4.23 -10.24
C CYS A 77 -2.03 5.66 -10.77
N LEU A 78 -1.54 6.66 -10.04
CA LEU A 78 -1.58 8.07 -10.46
C LEU A 78 -0.72 8.31 -11.71
N ILE A 79 0.52 7.83 -11.70
CA ILE A 79 1.43 7.97 -12.83
C ILE A 79 0.84 7.31 -14.07
N GLU A 80 0.28 6.10 -13.92
CA GLU A 80 -0.36 5.38 -15.01
C GLU A 80 -1.57 6.16 -15.54
N TYR A 81 -2.39 6.74 -14.65
CA TYR A 81 -3.49 7.60 -15.05
C TYR A 81 -3.02 8.79 -15.90
N VAL A 82 -1.97 9.48 -15.45
CA VAL A 82 -1.37 10.64 -16.14
C VAL A 82 -0.81 10.23 -17.50
N LYS A 83 -0.11 9.09 -17.57
CA LYS A 83 0.42 8.51 -18.83
C LYS A 83 -0.68 8.20 -19.83
N VAL A 84 -1.72 7.46 -19.40
CA VAL A 84 -2.84 7.06 -20.26
C VAL A 84 -3.61 8.27 -20.79
N LYS A 85 -3.76 9.31 -19.96
CA LYS A 85 -4.41 10.57 -20.35
C LYS A 85 -3.52 11.51 -21.16
N LYS A 86 -2.25 11.14 -21.40
CA LYS A 86 -1.23 11.98 -22.06
C LYS A 86 -1.08 13.36 -21.39
N LEU A 87 -1.26 13.39 -20.07
CA LEU A 87 -1.12 14.60 -19.23
C LEU A 87 0.29 14.71 -18.63
N ALA A 88 1.20 13.82 -19.02
CA ALA A 88 2.50 13.70 -18.38
C ALA A 88 3.41 14.91 -18.68
N ARG A 89 3.92 15.53 -17.61
CA ARG A 89 5.18 16.28 -17.66
C ARG A 89 6.36 15.32 -17.65
N THR A 90 7.49 15.73 -18.21
CA THR A 90 8.74 14.96 -18.33
C THR A 90 9.18 14.31 -17.01
N GLU A 91 9.05 15.02 -15.89
CA GLU A 91 9.44 14.59 -14.54
C GLU A 91 8.68 13.34 -14.04
N ALA A 92 7.38 13.23 -14.36
CA ALA A 92 6.57 12.07 -13.93
C ALA A 92 6.99 10.77 -14.64
N LEU A 93 7.54 10.90 -15.85
CA LEU A 93 8.04 9.77 -16.63
C LEU A 93 9.40 9.27 -16.11
N GLU A 94 10.25 10.20 -15.66
CA GLU A 94 11.53 9.88 -15.03
C GLU A 94 11.34 9.10 -13.74
N PHE A 95 10.44 9.56 -12.85
CA PHE A 95 10.12 8.85 -11.62
C PHE A 95 9.60 7.43 -11.90
N ALA A 96 8.74 7.27 -12.91
CA ALA A 96 8.22 5.95 -13.28
C ALA A 96 9.34 4.98 -13.69
N THR A 97 10.36 5.49 -14.38
CA THR A 97 11.52 4.70 -14.82
C THR A 97 12.42 4.36 -13.65
N GLN A 98 12.73 5.34 -12.79
CA GLN A 98 13.50 5.12 -11.56
C GLN A 98 12.84 4.10 -10.65
N TYR A 99 11.51 4.18 -10.49
CA TYR A 99 10.78 3.24 -9.66
C TYR A 99 10.75 1.82 -10.24
N ALA A 100 10.61 1.67 -11.55
CA ALA A 100 10.69 0.36 -12.20
C ALA A 100 12.06 -0.31 -11.96
N ASN A 101 13.14 0.48 -11.93
CA ASN A 101 14.48 0.01 -11.62
C ASN A 101 14.62 -0.37 -10.14
N TYR A 102 14.10 0.45 -9.22
CA TYR A 102 14.05 0.11 -7.80
C TYR A 102 13.31 -1.19 -7.54
N ARG A 103 12.15 -1.41 -8.19
CA ARG A 103 11.36 -2.62 -8.03
C ARG A 103 12.12 -3.87 -8.49
N LYS A 104 12.77 -3.81 -9.67
CA LYS A 104 13.62 -4.91 -10.16
C LYS A 104 14.79 -5.21 -9.20
N ALA A 105 15.41 -4.18 -8.66
CA ALA A 105 16.49 -4.33 -7.67
C ALA A 105 15.98 -4.92 -6.35
N ALA A 106 14.79 -4.53 -5.89
CA ALA A 106 14.17 -5.07 -4.69
C ALA A 106 13.74 -6.54 -4.86
N GLU A 107 13.17 -6.88 -6.03
CA GLU A 107 12.82 -8.27 -6.40
C GLU A 107 14.07 -9.16 -6.48
N ALA A 108 15.18 -8.66 -7.07
CA ALA A 108 16.45 -9.37 -7.10
C ALA A 108 17.04 -9.60 -5.69
N LYS A 109 17.03 -8.57 -4.84
CA LYS A 109 17.46 -8.70 -3.43
C LYS A 109 16.58 -9.65 -2.62
N ALA A 110 15.29 -9.69 -2.90
CA ALA A 110 14.36 -10.62 -2.26
C ALA A 110 14.54 -12.07 -2.73
N ALA A 111 14.97 -12.27 -3.98
CA ALA A 111 15.35 -13.58 -4.51
C ALA A 111 16.67 -14.07 -3.89
N GLU A 112 17.71 -13.23 -3.80
CA GLU A 112 18.96 -13.57 -3.08
C GLU A 112 18.71 -13.94 -1.62
N LYS A 113 17.76 -13.29 -0.94
CA LYS A 113 17.41 -13.61 0.45
C LYS A 113 16.72 -14.97 0.61
N LYS A 114 16.17 -15.56 -0.46
CA LYS A 114 15.61 -16.93 -0.44
C LYS A 114 16.67 -18.02 -0.65
N ASP A 115 17.83 -17.69 -1.23
CA ASP A 115 18.95 -18.62 -1.49
C ASP A 115 20.03 -18.59 -0.39
N ALA A 116 19.88 -17.74 0.64
CA ALA A 116 20.75 -17.73 1.80
C ALA A 116 20.45 -18.94 2.72
N PRO A 117 21.45 -19.72 3.19
CA PRO A 117 21.22 -20.83 4.10
C PRO A 117 20.53 -20.33 5.38
N GLU A 118 19.48 -21.03 5.80
CA GLU A 118 18.73 -20.74 7.01
C GLU A 118 19.68 -20.73 8.22
N VAL A 119 19.99 -19.53 8.73
CA VAL A 119 20.83 -19.36 9.92
C VAL A 119 20.00 -19.88 11.11
N PRO A 120 20.47 -20.88 11.87
CA PRO A 120 19.72 -21.42 13.00
C PRO A 120 19.39 -20.31 13.99
N ASN A 121 18.10 -20.14 14.30
CA ASN A 121 17.58 -19.11 15.19
C ASN A 121 18.24 -19.20 16.58
N PRO A 122 19.02 -18.19 17.03
CA PRO A 122 19.62 -18.16 18.36
C PRO A 122 18.61 -17.93 19.50
N GLN A 123 17.33 -17.66 19.18
CA GLN A 123 16.27 -17.34 20.15
C GLN A 123 15.21 -18.43 20.34
N ALA A 124 15.45 -19.66 19.88
CA ALA A 124 14.74 -20.80 20.43
C ALA A 124 15.31 -21.15 21.82
N ALA A 125 15.21 -20.23 22.77
CA ALA A 125 15.35 -20.60 24.18
C ALA A 125 14.24 -21.61 24.49
N PRO A 126 14.54 -22.77 25.08
CA PRO A 126 13.49 -23.70 25.48
C PRO A 126 12.52 -22.98 26.42
N PRO A 127 11.21 -23.25 26.33
CA PRO A 127 10.24 -22.65 27.23
C PRO A 127 10.69 -22.91 28.66
N LEU A 128 10.75 -21.85 29.47
CA LEU A 128 11.00 -21.96 30.90
C LEU A 128 9.99 -22.97 31.47
N ALA A 129 10.48 -24.08 32.01
CA ALA A 129 9.63 -25.07 32.65
C ALA A 129 8.79 -24.39 33.73
N ALA A 130 7.47 -24.53 33.66
CA ALA A 130 6.59 -24.07 34.71
C ALA A 130 7.01 -24.72 36.05
N PRO A 131 7.06 -23.96 37.16
CA PRO A 131 7.35 -24.55 38.46
C PRO A 131 6.31 -25.61 38.79
N LYS A 132 6.76 -26.83 39.13
CA LYS A 132 5.88 -27.89 39.61
C LYS A 132 5.12 -27.40 40.85
N PRO A 133 3.80 -27.66 40.97
CA PRO A 133 3.07 -27.35 42.18
C PRO A 133 3.67 -28.11 43.37
N PRO A 134 3.66 -27.52 44.59
CA PRO A 134 4.24 -28.16 45.77
C PRO A 134 3.49 -29.46 46.08
N GLU A 135 4.25 -30.56 46.21
CA GLU A 135 3.73 -31.82 46.73
C GLU A 135 3.31 -31.62 48.19
N THR A 136 2.00 -31.64 48.44
CA THR A 136 1.44 -31.81 49.77
C THR A 136 1.82 -33.20 50.29
N LYS A 137 2.63 -33.24 51.34
CA LYS A 137 2.71 -34.39 52.24
C LYS A 137 1.61 -34.30 53.28
#